data_AF-A0A7V3H806-F1
#
_entry.id   AF-A0A7V3H806-F1
#
_cell.length_a   1.000
_cell.length_b   1.000
_cell.length_c   1.000
_cell.angle_alpha   90.00
_cell.angle_beta   90.00
_cell.angle_gamma   90.00
#
_symmetry.space_group_name_H-M   'P 1'
#
loop_
_entity.id
_entity.type
_entity.pdbx_description
1 polymer ?
#
loop_
_entity_poly.entity_id
_entity_poly.type
_entity_poly.pdbx_seq_one_letter_code
_entity_poly.pdbx_strand_id
1 'polypeptide(L)' 'MYEPFDISPIESFPERLEALLNQQRDVIRQITESKETSYINVLKPMQDLDESLELFFTPLSH' A
#
# COMPACT_ATOMS: atom_id res chain seq x y z
N MET A 1 -27.47 18.54 -3.83
CA MET A 1 -26.98 18.78 -2.46
C MET A 1 -25.49 18.57 -2.54
N TYR A 2 -24.67 19.60 -2.32
CA TYR A 2 -23.22 19.42 -2.22
C TYR A 2 -22.97 18.66 -0.92
N GLU A 3 -22.53 17.41 -1.01
CA GLU A 3 -21.96 16.74 0.15
C GLU A 3 -20.67 17.48 0.50
N PRO A 4 -20.48 17.89 1.76
CA PRO A 4 -19.23 18.50 2.17
C PRO A 4 -18.11 17.50 1.89
N PHE A 5 -17.08 17.95 1.16
CA PHE A 5 -15.89 17.16 0.89
C PHE A 5 -15.26 16.82 2.24
N ASP A 6 -15.41 15.57 2.68
CA ASP A 6 -14.85 15.11 3.94
C ASP A 6 -13.33 15.07 3.77
N ILE A 7 -12.66 16.07 4.36
CA ILE A 7 -11.20 16.26 4.36
C ILE A 7 -10.52 15.49 5.50
N SER A 8 -11.29 14.87 6.40
CA SER A 8 -10.77 14.00 7.47
C SER A 8 -9.81 12.89 6.96
N PRO A 9 -10.03 12.29 5.76
CA PRO A 9 -9.08 11.36 5.15
C PRO A 9 -7.75 12.00 4.75
N ILE A 10 -7.72 13.31 4.46
CA ILE A 10 -6.52 14.06 4.04
C ILE A 10 -5.61 14.40 5.22
N GLU A 11 -6.16 14.75 6.39
CA GLU A 11 -5.32 15.07 7.55
C GLU A 11 -4.52 13.87 8.05
N SER A 12 -5.14 12.68 8.03
CA SER A 12 -4.49 11.41 8.35
C SER A 12 -3.78 10.76 7.16
N PHE A 13 -3.89 11.33 5.95
CA PHE A 13 -3.34 10.74 4.74
C PHE A 13 -1.83 10.52 4.80
N PRO A 14 -1.00 11.50 5.23
CA PRO A 14 0.45 11.31 5.30
C PRO A 14 0.84 10.18 6.23
N GLU A 15 0.21 10.09 7.41
CA GLU A 15 0.48 9.05 8.42
C GLU A 15 0.07 7.66 7.92
N ARG A 16 -1.09 7.57 7.25
CA ARG A 16 -1.57 6.31 6.67
C ARG A 16 -0.70 5.85 5.49
N LEU A 17 -0.25 6.77 4.66
CA LEU A 17 0.69 6.47 3.57
C LEU A 17 2.04 6.04 4.12
N GLU A 18 2.56 6.70 5.15
CA GLU A 18 3.80 6.31 5.81
C GLU A 18 3.70 4.91 6.41
N ALA A 19 2.61 4.61 7.11
CA ALA A 19 2.37 3.27 7.65
C ALA A 19 2.32 2.20 6.54
N LEU A 20 1.62 2.48 5.43
CA LEU A 20 1.57 1.60 4.27
C LEU A 20 2.97 1.37 3.69
N LEU A 21 3.72 2.44 3.39
CA LEU A 21 5.06 2.35 2.81
C LEU A 21 6.04 1.60 3.73
N ASN A 22 5.95 1.80 5.05
CA ASN A 22 6.76 1.06 6.02
C ASN A 22 6.43 -0.44 5.99
N GLN A 23 5.15 -0.80 5.96
CA GLN A 23 4.71 -2.19 5.84
C GLN A 23 5.19 -2.82 4.53
N GLN A 24 5.13 -2.08 3.42
CA GLN A 24 5.63 -2.53 2.12
C GLN A 24 7.15 -2.73 2.11
N ARG A 25 7.90 -1.83 2.76
CA ARG A 25 9.36 -1.99 2.93
C ARG A 25 9.71 -3.26 3.69
N ASP A 26 8.97 -3.60 4.73
CA ASP A 26 9.19 -4.83 5.49
C ASP A 26 8.95 -6.08 4.62
N VAL A 27 7.90 -6.09 3.81
CA VAL A 27 7.63 -7.19 2.86
C VAL A 27 8.75 -7.28 1.81
N ILE A 28 9.16 -6.15 1.22
CA ILE A 28 10.29 -6.13 0.27
C ILE A 28 11.55 -6.66 0.94
N ARG A 29 11.83 -6.27 2.19
CA ARG A 29 12.97 -6.77 2.95
C ARG A 29 12.91 -8.28 3.09
N GLN A 30 11.76 -8.83 3.48
CA GLN A 30 11.55 -10.28 3.59
C GLN A 30 11.79 -11.01 2.26
N ILE A 31 11.32 -10.45 1.14
CA ILE A 31 11.58 -11.01 -0.20
C ILE A 31 13.08 -11.01 -0.50
N THR A 32 13.79 -9.89 -0.23
CA THR A 32 15.22 -9.76 -0.55
C THR A 32 16.14 -10.56 0.36
N GLU A 33 15.74 -10.81 1.60
CA GLU A 33 16.48 -11.63 2.57
C GLU A 33 16.18 -13.14 2.39
N SER A 34 15.08 -13.47 1.71
CA SER A 34 14.72 -14.84 1.39
C SER A 34 15.59 -15.39 0.26
N LYS A 35 16.02 -16.65 0.38
CA LYS A 35 16.69 -17.40 -0.69
C LYS A 35 15.69 -18.07 -1.65
N GLU A 36 14.40 -17.95 -1.37
CA GLU A 36 13.33 -18.54 -2.15
C GLU A 36 13.06 -17.71 -3.40
N THR A 37 13.00 -18.36 -4.55
CA THR A 37 12.66 -17.73 -5.85
C THR A 37 11.28 -18.16 -6.36
N SER A 38 10.49 -18.80 -5.50
CA SER A 38 9.18 -19.31 -5.87
C SER A 38 8.21 -18.17 -6.18
N TYR A 39 7.28 -18.43 -7.10
CA TYR A 39 6.19 -17.50 -7.43
C TYR A 39 5.44 -17.02 -6.16
N ILE A 40 5.18 -17.95 -5.23
CA ILE A 40 4.43 -17.68 -4.00
C ILE A 40 5.23 -16.76 -3.06
N ASN A 41 6.56 -16.87 -3.02
CA ASN A 41 7.38 -16.15 -2.06
C ASN A 41 7.95 -14.83 -2.60
N VAL A 42 7.85 -14.60 -3.91
CA VAL A 42 8.40 -13.40 -4.57
C VAL A 42 7.32 -12.69 -5.37
N LEU A 43 6.78 -13.34 -6.41
CA LEU A 43 5.90 -12.67 -7.36
C LEU A 43 4.54 -12.31 -6.75
N LYS A 44 3.93 -13.21 -5.99
CA LYS A 44 2.65 -12.93 -5.33
C LYS A 44 2.76 -11.76 -4.33
N PRO A 45 3.73 -11.75 -3.39
CA PRO A 45 3.95 -10.59 -2.53
C PRO A 45 4.14 -9.28 -3.31
N MET A 46 4.87 -9.30 -4.43
CA MET A 46 5.02 -8.10 -5.26
C MET A 46 3.71 -7.64 -5.90
N GLN A 47 2.82 -8.56 -6.31
CA GLN A 47 1.48 -8.23 -6.80
C GLN A 47 0.62 -7.62 -5.69
N ASP A 48 0.63 -8.24 -4.50
CA ASP A 48 -0.14 -7.76 -3.34
C ASP A 48 0.31 -6.34 -2.92
N LEU A 49 1.60 -6.02 -3.06
CA LEU A 49 2.13 -4.67 -2.81
C LEU A 49 1.55 -3.63 -3.78
N ASP A 50 1.49 -3.94 -5.08
CA ASP A 50 0.96 -3.06 -6.13
C ASP A 50 -0.53 -2.80 -5.92
N GLU A 51 -1.32 -3.86 -5.73
CA GLU A 51 -2.76 -3.76 -5.46
C GLU A 51 -3.04 -2.89 -4.21
N SER A 52 -2.21 -3.03 -3.15
CA SER A 52 -2.39 -2.24 -1.93
C SER A 52 -2.18 -0.74 -2.14
N LEU A 53 -1.26 -0.34 -3.02
CA LEU A 53 -1.06 1.07 -3.38
C LEU A 53 -2.26 1.58 -4.17
N GLU A 54 -2.70 0.83 -5.18
CA GLU A 54 -3.83 1.23 -6.02
C GLU A 54 -5.10 1.45 -5.19
N LEU A 55 -5.41 0.51 -4.28
CA LEU A 55 -6.54 0.63 -3.36
C LEU A 55 -6.41 1.82 -2.41
N PHE A 56 -5.21 2.17 -1.99
CA PHE A 56 -4.97 3.32 -1.11
C PHE A 56 -5.25 4.66 -1.81
N PHE A 57 -4.90 4.79 -3.09
CA PHE A 57 -5.11 6.01 -3.88
C PHE A 57 -6.49 6.09 -4.55
N THR A 58 -7.20 4.97 -4.68
CA THR A 58 -8.54 4.92 -5.31
C THR A 58 -9.53 5.94 -4.73
N PRO A 59 -9.67 6.09 -3.39
CA PRO A 59 -10.59 7.06 -2.80
C PRO A 59 -10.21 8.53 -3.02
N LEU A 60 -8.96 8.82 -3.41
CA LEU A 60 -8.51 10.19 -3.70
C LEU A 60 -8.69 10.60 -5.16
N SER A 61 -8.98 9.65 -6.05
CA SER A 61 -9.08 9.87 -7.49
C SER A 61 -10.53 10.12 -7.96
N HIS A 62 -11.50 10.06 -7.05
CA HIS A 62 -12.94 10.24 -7.27
C HIS A 62 -13.47 11.45 -6.49
#